data_AF-A0A2E3IE73-F1
#
_entry.id   AF-A0A2E3IE73-F1
#
_cell.length_a   1.000
_cell.length_b   1.000
_cell.length_c   1.000
_cell.angle_alpha   90.00
_cell.angle_beta   90.00
_cell.angle_gamma   90.00
#
_symmetry.space_group_name_H-M   'P 1'
#
loop_
_entity.id
_entity.type
_entity.pdbx_description
1 polymer ?
#
loop_
_entity_poly.entity_id
_entity_poly.type
_entity_poly.pdbx_seq_one_letter_code
_entity_poly.pdbx_strand_id
1 'polypeptide(L)'
;MFLALATIGDLSARDHVLTIGGGYSPSGNQISLERNVIFFEKLRAEKLGGDIRHDLYFADGNSPLPDLQFEPEGGEVPRANLYMAGLFGSERGIANHYRDNELKNTRDLSSPDAVERWFEEEGSKLESGDRLILYVTSHGGRSGNKDNKFNTKIWMWNRRTLEASRLASWIAKLPEGVRVMTVMVQCYAGGFSHLIFDENNEKKDSVDRRVCGFFATVCDREAAGCTPDVNEANYDEFSSHFWAALRGKTRMEEPVGHCDYDGNGKISFEEAHAYAILTSRNIDIPVKTSGAFLRVHSRLHSEKEEEEGLLGLETPYSVILERAGKVDRAVLEGLSRRLDLKGENRGTQARDGVSALAKKIRKVEEEKKAHKKKFDSARGVLSRDLRNRWPDLENRYSPGAIRLLSKEKRQSQFVSAVEEHPRFEEWSKLRAERSKLSDRDLQLSKEYASWRRFLRAFENVAYAANLPVICGEAVVGTYMRILAAEQEGFSGN
;
A
#
# COMPACT_ATOMS: atom_id res chain seq x y z
N MET A 1 -54.42 32.86 -7.91
CA MET A 1 -53.82 31.92 -6.94
C MET A 1 -52.92 30.98 -7.75
N PHE A 2 -51.64 31.35 -7.91
CA PHE A 2 -50.67 30.53 -8.64
C PHE A 2 -50.20 29.41 -7.72
N LEU A 3 -50.53 28.16 -8.07
CA LEU A 3 -49.95 26.98 -7.44
C LEU A 3 -48.49 26.89 -7.87
N ALA A 4 -47.57 27.16 -6.96
CA ALA A 4 -46.17 26.77 -7.12
C ALA A 4 -46.08 25.25 -6.87
N LEU A 5 -45.87 24.47 -7.92
CA LEU A 5 -45.35 23.11 -7.77
C LEU A 5 -43.92 23.24 -7.28
N ALA A 6 -43.71 23.00 -5.98
CA ALA A 6 -42.40 22.65 -5.46
C ALA A 6 -42.05 21.29 -6.05
N THR A 7 -41.15 21.27 -7.04
CA THR A 7 -40.45 20.05 -7.41
C THR A 7 -39.61 19.63 -6.21
N ILE A 8 -40.10 18.67 -5.45
CA ILE A 8 -39.29 17.90 -4.51
C ILE A 8 -38.26 17.19 -5.38
N GLY A 9 -37.06 17.76 -5.47
CA GLY A 9 -35.93 17.06 -6.04
C GLY A 9 -35.74 15.78 -5.24
N ASP A 10 -35.71 14.65 -5.92
CA ASP A 10 -35.39 13.37 -5.32
C ASP A 10 -34.04 13.51 -4.60
N LEU A 11 -34.07 13.48 -3.26
CA LEU A 11 -32.88 13.44 -2.39
C LEU A 11 -32.23 12.05 -2.53
N SER A 12 -31.76 11.72 -3.72
CA SER A 12 -30.98 10.50 -3.94
C SER A 12 -29.59 10.75 -3.37
N ALA A 13 -29.20 10.00 -2.34
CA ALA A 13 -27.80 9.91 -1.93
C ALA A 13 -26.92 9.62 -3.17
N ARG A 14 -25.83 10.36 -3.36
CA ARG A 14 -24.91 10.20 -4.50
C ARG A 14 -23.53 9.75 -4.05
N ASP A 15 -22.90 8.96 -4.90
CA ASP A 15 -21.48 8.67 -4.77
C ASP A 15 -20.66 9.79 -5.46
N HIS A 16 -19.58 10.20 -4.81
CA HIS A 16 -18.59 11.13 -5.35
C HIS A 16 -17.21 10.50 -5.23
N VAL A 17 -16.42 10.54 -6.30
CA VAL A 17 -15.13 9.86 -6.33
C VAL A 17 -13.99 10.87 -6.39
N LEU A 18 -13.06 10.77 -5.46
CA LEU A 18 -11.81 11.52 -5.44
C LEU A 18 -10.64 10.55 -5.53
N THR A 19 -9.80 10.68 -6.56
CA THR A 19 -8.57 9.89 -6.68
C THR A 19 -7.33 10.77 -6.56
N ILE A 20 -6.44 10.38 -5.64
CA ILE A 20 -5.10 10.98 -5.50
C ILE A 20 -4.08 9.93 -5.94
N GLY A 21 -3.46 10.15 -7.09
CA GLY A 21 -2.54 9.21 -7.70
C GLY A 21 -1.18 9.80 -8.06
N GLY A 22 -0.29 8.89 -8.46
CA GLY A 22 1.00 9.24 -9.05
C GLY A 22 2.10 9.53 -8.05
N GLY A 23 3.28 9.77 -8.58
CA GLY A 23 4.54 9.91 -7.85
C GLY A 23 4.87 11.33 -7.36
N TYR A 24 5.98 11.44 -6.64
CA TYR A 24 6.50 12.74 -6.17
C TYR A 24 7.44 13.46 -7.13
N SER A 25 7.83 12.79 -8.22
CA SER A 25 8.76 13.26 -9.26
C SER A 25 8.75 12.24 -10.41
N PRO A 26 9.31 12.55 -11.60
CA PRO A 26 9.39 11.57 -12.68
C PRO A 26 10.06 10.25 -12.25
N SER A 27 11.18 10.36 -11.53
CA SER A 27 11.92 9.20 -11.00
C SER A 27 11.19 8.36 -9.93
N GLY A 28 10.05 8.85 -9.44
CA GLY A 28 9.24 8.26 -8.39
C GLY A 28 7.77 8.17 -8.77
N ASN A 29 7.44 8.14 -10.05
CA ASN A 29 6.08 8.00 -10.57
C ASN A 29 6.06 6.79 -11.50
N GLN A 30 5.97 5.58 -10.94
CA GLN A 30 6.08 4.37 -11.74
C GLN A 30 4.78 4.07 -12.50
N ILE A 31 4.91 3.41 -13.66
CA ILE A 31 3.77 2.99 -14.51
C ILE A 31 2.70 2.21 -13.73
N SER A 32 3.06 1.44 -12.71
CA SER A 32 2.08 0.74 -11.88
C SER A 32 1.06 1.68 -11.23
N LEU A 33 1.45 2.90 -10.85
CA LEU A 33 0.54 3.90 -10.26
C LEU A 33 -0.49 4.40 -11.28
N GLU A 34 -0.09 4.58 -12.53
CA GLU A 34 -1.00 4.91 -13.65
C GLU A 34 -1.96 3.74 -13.92
N ARG A 35 -1.43 2.51 -14.00
CA ARG A 35 -2.24 1.30 -14.22
C ARG A 35 -3.24 1.04 -13.09
N ASN A 36 -2.91 1.41 -11.85
CA ASN A 36 -3.83 1.38 -10.72
C ASN A 36 -5.06 2.28 -10.94
N VAL A 37 -4.86 3.49 -11.47
CA VAL A 37 -5.95 4.42 -11.79
C VAL A 37 -6.78 3.86 -12.94
N ILE A 38 -6.14 3.38 -14.02
CA ILE A 38 -6.84 2.79 -15.17
C ILE A 38 -7.72 1.61 -14.75
N PHE A 39 -7.21 0.73 -13.88
CA PHE A 39 -7.99 -0.41 -13.40
C PHE A 39 -9.17 0.02 -12.51
N PHE A 40 -8.97 1.00 -11.64
CA PHE A 40 -10.05 1.56 -10.84
C PHE A 40 -11.12 2.24 -11.73
N GLU A 41 -10.73 2.91 -12.81
CA GLU A 41 -11.67 3.50 -13.76
C GLU A 41 -12.53 2.47 -14.48
N LYS A 42 -12.00 1.29 -14.81
CA LYS A 42 -12.81 0.18 -15.34
C LYS A 42 -13.90 -0.22 -14.34
N LEU A 43 -13.53 -0.41 -13.08
CA LEU A 43 -14.49 -0.73 -12.01
C LEU A 43 -15.54 0.37 -11.84
N ARG A 44 -15.12 1.64 -11.77
CA ARG A 44 -16.00 2.80 -11.61
C ARG A 44 -17.02 2.88 -12.75
N ALA A 45 -16.55 2.81 -13.99
CA ALA A 45 -17.41 2.87 -15.18
C ALA A 45 -18.43 1.73 -15.21
N GLU A 46 -18.04 0.51 -14.82
CA GLU A 46 -18.91 -0.67 -14.80
C GLU A 46 -19.94 -0.66 -13.66
N LYS A 47 -19.62 -0.06 -12.50
CA LYS A 47 -20.44 -0.21 -11.28
C LYS A 47 -21.18 1.05 -10.85
N LEU A 48 -20.61 2.22 -11.10
CA LEU A 48 -21.19 3.51 -10.71
C LEU A 48 -21.80 4.26 -11.91
N GLY A 49 -21.42 3.89 -13.14
CA GLY A 49 -21.86 4.57 -14.36
C GLY A 49 -21.04 5.83 -14.67
N GLY A 50 -21.24 6.38 -15.88
CA GLY A 50 -20.46 7.50 -16.41
C GLY A 50 -20.76 8.86 -15.79
N ASP A 51 -21.97 9.04 -15.25
CA ASP A 51 -22.46 10.34 -14.73
C ASP A 51 -21.98 10.63 -13.31
N ILE A 52 -21.38 9.64 -12.63
CA ILE A 52 -20.81 9.83 -11.30
C ILE A 52 -19.52 10.64 -11.41
N ARG A 53 -19.51 11.76 -10.67
CA ARG A 53 -18.38 12.69 -10.62
C ARG A 53 -17.13 11.98 -10.13
N HIS A 54 -16.06 12.10 -10.91
CA HIS A 54 -14.73 11.63 -10.56
C HIS A 54 -13.71 12.75 -10.74
N ASP A 55 -13.14 13.19 -9.63
CA ASP A 55 -12.05 14.16 -9.64
C ASP A 55 -10.72 13.43 -9.43
N LEU A 56 -9.87 13.44 -10.46
CA LEU A 56 -8.58 12.77 -10.49
C LEU A 56 -7.44 13.79 -10.38
N TYR A 57 -6.63 13.68 -9.34
CA TYR A 57 -5.35 14.38 -9.20
C TYR A 57 -4.21 13.38 -9.37
N PHE A 58 -3.37 13.55 -10.39
CA PHE A 58 -2.31 12.60 -10.70
C PHE A 58 -1.00 13.31 -11.02
N ALA A 59 0.10 12.91 -10.37
CA ALA A 59 1.47 13.37 -10.65
C ALA A 59 1.55 14.86 -11.09
N ASP A 60 2.06 15.16 -12.28
CA ASP A 60 2.22 16.52 -12.79
C ASP A 60 0.98 17.10 -13.50
N GLY A 61 -0.15 16.38 -13.44
CA GLY A 61 -1.45 16.81 -13.94
C GLY A 61 -1.59 16.56 -15.43
N ASN A 62 -1.73 17.64 -16.20
CA ASN A 62 -1.92 17.62 -17.65
C ASN A 62 -0.67 18.16 -18.40
N SER A 63 0.49 18.15 -17.75
CA SER A 63 1.75 18.57 -18.37
C SER A 63 2.19 17.51 -19.38
N PRO A 64 2.55 17.88 -20.63
CA PRO A 64 2.94 16.90 -21.65
C PRO A 64 4.39 16.41 -21.51
N LEU A 65 5.06 16.74 -20.40
CA LEU A 65 6.45 16.38 -20.17
C LEU A 65 6.54 14.96 -19.61
N PRO A 66 7.62 14.22 -19.87
CA PRO A 66 7.79 12.90 -19.30
C PRO A 66 7.78 12.91 -17.77
N ASP A 67 6.74 12.34 -17.19
CA ASP A 67 6.52 12.27 -15.74
C ASP A 67 6.43 10.82 -15.25
N LEU A 68 6.29 9.83 -16.13
CA LEU A 68 6.04 8.44 -15.78
C LEU A 68 7.24 7.54 -16.08
N GLN A 69 7.69 6.81 -15.08
CA GLN A 69 8.81 5.88 -15.12
C GLN A 69 8.36 4.44 -15.46
N PHE A 70 9.01 3.82 -16.44
CA PHE A 70 8.78 2.43 -16.81
C PHE A 70 10.06 1.72 -17.25
N GLU A 71 10.06 0.39 -17.22
CA GLU A 71 11.13 -0.47 -17.74
C GLU A 71 10.62 -1.18 -19.01
N PRO A 72 11.20 -0.91 -20.20
CA PRO A 72 10.77 -1.56 -21.44
C PRO A 72 11.02 -3.07 -21.41
N GLU A 73 10.10 -3.85 -21.98
CA GLU A 73 10.32 -5.28 -22.20
C GLU A 73 11.48 -5.52 -23.16
N GLY A 74 12.37 -6.46 -22.80
CA GLY A 74 13.50 -6.86 -23.64
C GLY A 74 14.63 -5.83 -23.76
N GLY A 75 14.61 -4.75 -22.97
CA GLY A 75 15.69 -3.75 -22.95
C GLY A 75 16.96 -4.28 -22.28
N GLU A 76 17.98 -4.63 -23.07
CA GLU A 76 19.29 -5.00 -22.51
C GLU A 76 20.15 -3.76 -22.22
N VAL A 77 20.62 -3.66 -20.98
CA VAL A 77 21.59 -2.62 -20.58
C VAL A 77 22.99 -3.09 -20.97
N PRO A 78 23.76 -2.31 -21.76
CA PRO A 78 25.10 -2.72 -22.17
C PRO A 78 26.02 -3.02 -20.97
N ARG A 79 26.85 -4.05 -21.10
CA ARG A 79 27.73 -4.53 -20.03
C ARG A 79 28.68 -3.44 -19.49
N ALA A 80 29.18 -2.58 -20.37
CA ALA A 80 30.00 -1.43 -19.99
C ALA A 80 29.24 -0.45 -19.06
N ASN A 81 27.95 -0.21 -19.31
CA ASN A 81 27.09 0.64 -18.48
C ASN A 81 26.85 -0.01 -17.12
N LEU A 82 26.58 -1.32 -17.08
CA LEU A 82 26.43 -2.08 -15.83
C LEU A 82 27.69 -2.02 -14.97
N TYR A 83 28.88 -2.19 -15.58
CA TYR A 83 30.14 -2.08 -14.86
C TYR A 83 30.44 -0.66 -14.40
N MET A 84 30.21 0.34 -15.26
CA MET A 84 30.37 1.74 -14.86
C MET A 84 29.47 2.07 -13.65
N ALA A 85 28.21 1.66 -13.70
CA ALA A 85 27.24 1.89 -12.64
C ALA A 85 27.59 1.12 -11.36
N GLY A 86 27.90 -0.17 -11.47
CA GLY A 86 28.22 -1.02 -10.32
C GLY A 86 29.50 -0.61 -9.58
N LEU A 87 30.49 -0.06 -10.30
CA LEU A 87 31.79 0.35 -9.76
C LEU A 87 31.81 1.82 -9.31
N PHE A 88 31.26 2.73 -10.11
CA PHE A 88 31.39 4.18 -9.92
C PHE A 88 30.08 4.90 -9.59
N GLY A 89 28.97 4.18 -9.40
CA GLY A 89 27.67 4.78 -9.15
C GLY A 89 26.63 3.83 -8.56
N SER A 90 25.49 3.77 -9.24
CA SER A 90 24.33 2.97 -8.86
C SER A 90 23.73 2.36 -10.13
N GLU A 91 23.40 1.07 -10.07
CA GLU A 91 22.64 0.38 -11.12
C GLU A 91 21.13 0.65 -11.02
N ARG A 92 20.68 1.31 -9.94
CA ARG A 92 19.25 1.60 -9.74
C ARG A 92 18.72 2.48 -10.87
N GLY A 93 17.71 1.97 -11.58
CA GLY A 93 17.02 2.67 -12.64
C GLY A 93 17.81 2.82 -13.94
N ILE A 94 18.89 2.04 -14.12
CA ILE A 94 19.72 2.10 -15.33
C ILE A 94 18.97 1.64 -16.59
N ALA A 95 17.93 0.82 -16.43
CA ALA A 95 17.03 0.38 -17.49
C ALA A 95 15.74 1.22 -17.59
N ASN A 96 15.59 2.25 -16.75
CA ASN A 96 14.33 3.00 -16.71
C ASN A 96 14.26 4.01 -17.85
N HIS A 97 13.08 4.08 -18.45
CA HIS A 97 12.67 5.09 -19.42
C HIS A 97 11.54 5.94 -18.86
N TYR A 98 11.27 7.05 -19.55
CA TYR A 98 10.25 8.02 -19.15
C TYR A 98 9.36 8.37 -20.33
N ARG A 99 8.05 8.46 -20.08
CA ARG A 99 7.04 9.01 -20.99
C ARG A 99 6.06 9.86 -20.19
N ASP A 100 5.21 10.61 -20.89
CA ASP A 100 4.04 11.23 -20.28
C ASP A 100 3.02 10.15 -19.87
N ASN A 101 2.19 10.44 -18.88
CA ASN A 101 1.08 9.59 -18.48
C ASN A 101 -0.07 9.65 -19.50
N GLU A 102 -0.86 8.58 -19.59
CA GLU A 102 -1.94 8.41 -20.56
C GLU A 102 -3.33 8.55 -19.93
N LEU A 103 -3.41 9.12 -18.72
CA LEU A 103 -4.66 9.26 -18.00
C LEU A 103 -5.55 10.33 -18.66
N LYS A 104 -6.83 9.98 -18.81
CA LYS A 104 -7.84 10.91 -19.33
C LYS A 104 -8.53 11.61 -18.16
N ASN A 105 -8.94 12.86 -18.38
CA ASN A 105 -9.73 13.65 -17.44
C ASN A 105 -9.03 13.93 -16.09
N THR A 106 -7.71 14.01 -16.07
CA THR A 106 -6.97 14.50 -14.90
C THR A 106 -7.38 15.94 -14.62
N ARG A 107 -7.92 16.21 -13.42
CA ARG A 107 -8.39 17.55 -13.02
C ARG A 107 -7.23 18.52 -12.84
N ASP A 108 -6.21 18.12 -12.10
CA ASP A 108 -5.01 18.91 -11.84
C ASP A 108 -3.87 18.00 -11.37
N LEU A 109 -2.69 18.57 -11.14
CA LEU A 109 -1.56 17.88 -10.55
C LEU A 109 -1.85 17.43 -9.11
N SER A 110 -1.23 16.33 -8.69
CA SER A 110 -1.33 15.82 -7.32
C SER A 110 -0.60 16.72 -6.35
N SER A 111 -1.32 17.58 -5.61
CA SER A 111 -0.74 18.44 -4.56
C SER A 111 -1.68 18.67 -3.37
N PRO A 112 -1.12 18.98 -2.18
CA PRO A 112 -1.94 19.29 -1.01
C PRO A 112 -2.91 20.44 -1.25
N ASP A 113 -2.49 21.49 -1.97
CA ASP A 113 -3.34 22.67 -2.20
C ASP A 113 -4.49 22.35 -3.17
N ALA A 114 -4.26 21.50 -4.17
CA ALA A 114 -5.33 21.07 -5.07
C ALA A 114 -6.38 20.22 -4.36
N VAL A 115 -5.96 19.33 -3.45
CA VAL A 115 -6.87 18.54 -2.63
C VAL A 115 -7.61 19.42 -1.62
N GLU A 116 -6.95 20.37 -0.98
CA GLU A 116 -7.60 21.34 -0.09
C GLU A 116 -8.70 22.11 -0.82
N ARG A 117 -8.39 22.68 -1.99
CA ARG A 117 -9.37 23.36 -2.84
C ARG A 117 -10.53 22.45 -3.21
N TRP A 118 -10.30 21.17 -3.49
CA TRP A 118 -11.39 20.23 -3.75
C TRP A 118 -12.36 20.12 -2.57
N PHE A 119 -11.85 20.00 -1.33
CA PHE A 119 -12.69 19.95 -0.14
C PHE A 119 -13.46 21.26 0.07
N GLU A 120 -12.84 22.40 -0.22
CA GLU A 120 -13.46 23.73 -0.10
C GLU A 120 -14.51 24.03 -1.17
N GLU A 121 -14.28 23.58 -2.42
CA GLU A 121 -15.13 23.92 -3.56
C GLU A 121 -16.18 22.86 -3.86
N GLU A 122 -15.85 21.58 -3.74
CA GLU A 122 -16.73 20.46 -4.11
C GLU A 122 -17.20 19.70 -2.89
N GLY A 123 -16.29 19.41 -1.95
CA GLY A 123 -16.61 18.75 -0.69
C GLY A 123 -17.67 19.51 0.13
N SER A 124 -17.62 20.84 0.12
CA SER A 124 -18.60 21.69 0.82
C SER A 124 -20.00 21.66 0.23
N LYS A 125 -20.17 21.15 -1.00
CA LYS A 125 -21.45 21.05 -1.73
C LYS A 125 -22.12 19.68 -1.58
N LEU A 126 -21.45 18.73 -0.93
CA LEU A 126 -22.01 17.40 -0.67
C LEU A 126 -23.24 17.52 0.25
N GLU A 127 -24.19 16.60 0.09
CA GLU A 127 -25.42 16.61 0.87
C GLU A 127 -25.48 15.43 1.84
N SER A 128 -26.30 15.55 2.89
CA SER A 128 -26.52 14.45 3.83
C SER A 128 -27.00 13.20 3.07
N GLY A 129 -26.34 12.06 3.30
CA GLY A 129 -26.59 10.80 2.59
C GLY A 129 -25.57 10.50 1.49
N ASP A 130 -24.93 11.54 0.93
CA ASP A 130 -23.84 11.37 -0.04
C ASP A 130 -22.68 10.57 0.56
N ARG A 131 -21.94 9.91 -0.32
CA ARG A 131 -20.74 9.15 0.01
C ARG A 131 -19.56 9.61 -0.83
N LEU A 132 -18.52 10.07 -0.15
CA LEU A 132 -17.21 10.30 -0.75
C LEU A 132 -16.42 8.99 -0.76
N ILE A 133 -16.04 8.53 -1.95
CA ILE A 133 -15.10 7.44 -2.18
C ILE A 133 -13.73 8.06 -2.49
N LEU A 134 -12.81 7.97 -1.53
CA LEU A 134 -11.45 8.48 -1.65
C LEU A 134 -10.47 7.33 -1.93
N TYR A 135 -9.91 7.31 -3.13
CA TYR A 135 -8.88 6.35 -3.52
C TYR A 135 -7.51 7.01 -3.59
N VAL A 136 -6.52 6.43 -2.90
CA VAL A 136 -5.12 6.90 -2.92
C VAL A 136 -4.20 5.80 -3.46
N THR A 137 -3.56 6.08 -4.60
CA THR A 137 -2.53 5.22 -5.22
C THR A 137 -1.27 6.02 -5.49
N SER A 138 -0.46 6.19 -4.44
CA SER A 138 0.75 7.00 -4.45
C SER A 138 1.87 6.33 -3.63
N HIS A 139 3.00 7.00 -3.48
CA HIS A 139 3.98 6.72 -2.43
C HIS A 139 3.51 7.23 -1.07
N GLY A 140 4.05 6.64 -0.01
CA GLY A 140 3.74 7.02 1.37
C GLY A 140 4.98 7.20 2.23
N GLY A 141 4.83 7.98 3.29
CA GLY A 141 5.89 8.31 4.24
C GLY A 141 5.48 8.00 5.69
N ARG A 142 6.47 7.64 6.51
CA ARG A 142 6.29 7.49 7.97
C ARG A 142 5.82 8.80 8.60
N SER A 143 5.18 8.69 9.75
CA SER A 143 4.93 9.87 10.58
C SER A 143 6.24 10.53 10.98
N GLY A 144 6.30 11.85 10.80
CA GLY A 144 7.36 12.68 11.38
C GLY A 144 7.06 13.11 12.82
N ASN A 145 5.84 12.86 13.30
CA ASN A 145 5.39 13.20 14.64
C ASN A 145 5.66 12.01 15.59
N LYS A 146 6.52 12.24 16.59
CA LYS A 146 6.88 11.22 17.58
C LYS A 146 5.74 10.86 18.53
N ASP A 147 4.82 11.79 18.76
CA ASP A 147 3.68 11.62 19.68
C ASP A 147 2.45 11.03 18.98
N ASN A 148 2.42 11.07 17.64
CA ASN A 148 1.39 10.46 16.83
C ASN A 148 2.02 9.68 15.66
N LYS A 149 2.27 8.38 15.88
CA LYS A 149 2.81 7.46 14.85
C LYS A 149 1.88 7.28 13.65
N PHE A 150 0.59 7.60 13.78
CA PHE A 150 -0.42 7.45 12.74
C PHE A 150 -0.53 8.66 11.82
N ASN A 151 0.13 9.79 12.14
CA ASN A 151 0.22 10.95 11.26
C ASN A 151 1.18 10.72 10.07
N THR A 152 0.99 9.60 9.37
CA THR A 152 1.73 9.20 8.17
C THR A 152 1.34 10.09 7.00
N LYS A 153 2.04 9.93 5.87
CA LYS A 153 2.01 10.91 4.78
C LYS A 153 1.72 10.25 3.45
N ILE A 154 0.98 10.97 2.60
CA ILE A 154 0.91 10.73 1.16
C ILE A 154 1.98 11.60 0.51
N TRP A 155 2.85 11.00 -0.30
CA TRP A 155 3.73 11.76 -1.17
C TRP A 155 2.93 12.27 -2.37
N MET A 156 3.22 13.50 -2.78
CA MET A 156 2.53 14.18 -3.88
C MET A 156 3.58 14.83 -4.77
N TRP A 157 3.15 15.35 -5.92
CA TRP A 157 4.04 15.92 -6.91
C TRP A 157 4.93 17.04 -6.33
N ASN A 158 6.09 17.24 -6.95
CA ASN A 158 7.12 18.17 -6.49
C ASN A 158 7.59 17.91 -5.05
N ARG A 159 7.64 16.64 -4.64
CA ARG A 159 8.09 16.21 -3.29
C ARG A 159 7.30 16.88 -2.16
N ARG A 160 6.03 17.22 -2.42
CA ARG A 160 5.12 17.69 -1.39
C ARG A 160 4.52 16.49 -0.66
N THR A 161 3.98 16.74 0.52
CA THR A 161 3.34 15.70 1.32
C THR A 161 2.04 16.18 1.92
N LEU A 162 1.05 15.29 1.99
CA LEU A 162 -0.18 15.47 2.74
C LEU A 162 -0.16 14.53 3.95
N GLU A 163 -0.24 15.09 5.16
CA GLU A 163 -0.29 14.31 6.40
C GLU A 163 -1.72 13.86 6.73
N ALA A 164 -1.86 12.73 7.42
CA ALA A 164 -3.15 12.17 7.80
C ALA A 164 -4.01 13.10 8.66
N SER A 165 -3.40 13.85 9.59
CA SER A 165 -4.10 14.84 10.42
C SER A 165 -4.69 15.99 9.59
N ARG A 166 -3.98 16.46 8.55
CA ARG A 166 -4.49 17.50 7.64
C ARG A 166 -5.66 16.97 6.81
N LEU A 167 -5.57 15.75 6.30
CA LEU A 167 -6.70 15.11 5.61
C LEU A 167 -7.91 14.93 6.56
N ALA A 168 -7.69 14.50 7.81
CA ALA A 168 -8.74 14.39 8.82
C ALA A 168 -9.43 15.74 9.06
N SER A 169 -8.67 16.84 9.10
CA SER A 169 -9.22 18.20 9.27
C SER A 169 -10.10 18.65 8.11
N TRP A 170 -9.80 18.22 6.87
CA TRP A 170 -10.64 18.53 5.72
C TRP A 170 -11.87 17.65 5.67
N ILE A 171 -11.70 16.37 5.96
CA ILE A 171 -12.80 15.43 6.15
C ILE A 171 -13.75 16.02 7.21
N ALA A 172 -13.27 16.52 8.36
CA ALA A 172 -14.07 17.17 9.41
C ALA A 172 -14.90 18.38 8.99
N LYS A 173 -14.58 19.02 7.86
CA LYS A 173 -15.35 20.15 7.32
C LYS A 173 -16.43 19.75 6.32
N LEU A 174 -16.52 18.47 5.95
CA LEU A 174 -17.60 18.00 5.09
C LEU A 174 -18.96 18.18 5.78
N PRO A 175 -20.04 18.44 5.02
CA PRO A 175 -21.39 18.56 5.56
C PRO A 175 -21.81 17.35 6.41
N GLU A 176 -22.64 17.60 7.42
CA GLU A 176 -23.16 16.56 8.31
C GLU A 176 -23.93 15.50 7.51
N GLY A 177 -23.79 14.23 7.89
CA GLY A 177 -24.44 13.11 7.20
C GLY A 177 -23.69 12.60 5.97
N VAL A 178 -22.63 13.27 5.50
CA VAL A 178 -21.75 12.75 4.43
C VAL A 178 -20.93 11.58 4.96
N ARG A 179 -20.96 10.47 4.23
CA ARG A 179 -20.17 9.25 4.50
C ARG A 179 -18.85 9.32 3.76
N VAL A 180 -17.80 8.76 4.33
CA VAL A 180 -16.46 8.71 3.70
C VAL A 180 -15.96 7.27 3.71
N MET A 181 -15.71 6.72 2.53
CA MET A 181 -15.02 5.46 2.33
C MET A 181 -13.65 5.75 1.74
N THR A 182 -12.60 5.16 2.32
CA THR A 182 -11.23 5.35 1.85
C THR A 182 -10.59 4.02 1.42
N VAL A 183 -9.84 4.04 0.32
CA VAL A 183 -8.93 2.94 -0.03
C VAL A 183 -7.56 3.52 -0.32
N MET A 184 -6.54 3.06 0.39
CA MET A 184 -5.19 3.65 0.33
C MET A 184 -4.13 2.57 0.22
N VAL A 185 -3.34 2.60 -0.86
CA VAL A 185 -2.45 1.48 -1.22
C VAL A 185 -0.96 1.80 -1.13
N GLN A 186 -0.63 2.95 -0.55
CA GLN A 186 0.74 3.39 -0.34
C GLN A 186 1.42 2.75 0.88
N CYS A 187 2.76 2.85 0.94
CA CYS A 187 3.53 2.56 2.16
C CYS A 187 2.96 3.32 3.36
N TYR A 188 2.93 2.70 4.54
CA TYR A 188 2.46 3.33 5.79
C TYR A 188 0.98 3.78 5.77
N ALA A 189 0.17 3.29 4.82
CA ALA A 189 -1.24 3.66 4.66
C ALA A 189 -2.08 3.39 5.93
N GLY A 190 -1.73 2.41 6.75
CA GLY A 190 -2.44 2.13 8.00
C GLY A 190 -2.42 3.28 9.02
N GLY A 191 -1.59 4.32 8.84
CA GLY A 191 -1.72 5.55 9.63
C GLY A 191 -3.04 6.29 9.39
N PHE A 192 -3.64 6.12 8.21
CA PHE A 192 -4.94 6.69 7.85
C PHE A 192 -6.12 5.83 8.33
N SER A 193 -5.88 4.65 8.92
CA SER A 193 -6.95 3.89 9.60
C SER A 193 -7.48 4.59 10.85
N HIS A 194 -6.81 5.68 11.25
CA HIS A 194 -7.16 6.54 12.37
C HIS A 194 -7.92 7.80 11.96
N LEU A 195 -8.31 7.97 10.69
CA LEU A 195 -9.15 9.10 10.24
C LEU A 195 -10.54 9.17 10.93
N ILE A 196 -10.92 8.08 11.58
CA ILE A 196 -12.07 7.93 12.48
C ILE A 196 -11.91 8.73 13.78
N PHE A 197 -10.69 8.99 14.23
CA PHE A 197 -10.43 9.78 15.44
C PHE A 197 -10.21 11.24 15.08
N ASP A 198 -10.59 12.14 15.98
CA ASP A 198 -10.36 13.56 15.77
C ASP A 198 -8.87 13.84 15.52
N GLU A 199 -8.59 14.67 14.51
CA GLU A 199 -7.25 14.98 13.99
C GLU A 199 -6.36 13.76 13.67
N ASN A 200 -6.94 12.59 13.39
CA ASN A 200 -6.21 11.33 13.18
C ASN A 200 -5.35 10.96 14.41
N ASN A 201 -5.91 11.07 15.61
CA ASN A 201 -5.19 10.82 16.86
C ASN A 201 -5.99 9.90 17.80
N GLU A 202 -5.48 8.69 18.05
CA GLU A 202 -6.14 7.70 18.92
C GLU A 202 -6.39 8.15 20.37
N LYS A 203 -5.72 9.21 20.82
CA LYS A 203 -5.93 9.78 22.17
C LYS A 203 -7.13 10.71 22.24
N LYS A 204 -7.74 11.02 21.11
CA LYS A 204 -8.93 11.88 21.02
C LYS A 204 -10.15 11.03 20.73
N ASP A 205 -11.32 11.61 20.98
CA ASP A 205 -12.60 10.95 20.71
C ASP A 205 -12.76 10.61 19.22
N SER A 206 -13.55 9.59 18.94
CA SER A 206 -14.00 9.31 17.58
C SER A 206 -14.81 10.49 17.06
N VAL A 207 -14.60 10.86 15.79
CA VAL A 207 -15.49 11.79 15.12
C VAL A 207 -16.86 11.14 14.97
N ASP A 208 -17.94 11.88 15.25
CA ASP A 208 -19.30 11.41 15.00
C ASP A 208 -19.61 11.47 13.51
N ARG A 209 -18.96 10.56 12.76
CA ARG A 209 -19.03 10.48 11.30
C ARG A 209 -18.78 9.07 10.83
N ARG A 210 -19.46 8.70 9.74
CA ARG A 210 -19.26 7.41 9.08
C ARG A 210 -18.03 7.48 8.18
N VAL A 211 -16.85 7.39 8.79
CA VAL A 211 -15.57 7.22 8.10
C VAL A 211 -15.19 5.74 8.18
N CYS A 212 -15.04 5.09 7.04
CA CYS A 212 -14.47 3.75 6.93
C CYS A 212 -13.34 3.73 5.91
N GLY A 213 -12.54 2.66 5.95
CA GLY A 213 -11.34 2.64 5.15
C GLY A 213 -10.58 1.32 5.17
N PHE A 214 -9.88 1.08 4.07
CA PHE A 214 -9.09 -0.11 3.79
C PHE A 214 -7.71 0.28 3.30
N PHE A 215 -6.68 -0.29 3.91
CA PHE A 215 -5.30 0.16 3.77
C PHE A 215 -4.40 -1.02 3.45
N ALA A 216 -3.52 -0.88 2.46
CA ALA A 216 -2.67 -1.99 2.00
C ALA A 216 -1.76 -2.55 3.11
N THR A 217 -1.31 -1.71 4.06
CA THR A 217 -0.38 -2.15 5.11
C THR A 217 -0.53 -1.33 6.38
N VAL A 218 0.13 -1.75 7.46
CA VAL A 218 0.17 -1.07 8.77
C VAL A 218 1.02 0.21 8.74
N CYS A 219 0.83 1.11 9.71
CA CYS A 219 1.44 2.45 9.77
C CYS A 219 2.99 2.48 9.85
N ASP A 220 3.65 1.35 10.11
CA ASP A 220 5.10 1.23 10.30
C ASP A 220 5.79 0.38 9.22
N ARG A 221 5.06 -0.02 8.16
CA ARG A 221 5.59 -0.86 7.08
C ARG A 221 5.40 -0.27 5.69
N GLU A 222 6.29 -0.68 4.81
CA GLU A 222 6.18 -0.44 3.38
C GLU A 222 5.11 -1.37 2.77
N ALA A 223 4.54 -0.94 1.65
CA ALA A 223 3.58 -1.68 0.85
C ALA A 223 4.22 -2.14 -0.46
N ALA A 224 3.68 -3.19 -1.07
CA ALA A 224 4.00 -3.60 -2.43
C ALA A 224 3.35 -2.65 -3.46
N GLY A 225 3.72 -2.79 -4.74
CA GLY A 225 2.96 -2.19 -5.85
C GLY A 225 3.60 -1.00 -6.56
N CYS A 226 4.68 -0.40 -6.04
CA CYS A 226 5.43 0.63 -6.77
C CYS A 226 6.53 -0.01 -7.64
N THR A 227 6.25 -0.26 -8.92
CA THR A 227 7.18 -0.94 -9.84
C THR A 227 7.18 -0.30 -11.23
N PRO A 228 8.36 -0.12 -11.87
CA PRO A 228 8.44 0.32 -13.27
C PRO A 228 8.11 -0.80 -14.27
N ASP A 229 7.90 -2.04 -13.80
CA ASP A 229 7.53 -3.18 -14.64
C ASP A 229 6.22 -2.92 -15.38
N VAL A 230 6.23 -3.07 -16.70
CA VAL A 230 5.08 -2.83 -17.57
C VAL A 230 4.14 -4.03 -17.65
N ASN A 231 4.58 -5.23 -17.23
CA ASN A 231 3.78 -6.44 -17.29
C ASN A 231 2.82 -6.50 -16.09
N GLU A 232 1.56 -6.15 -16.31
CA GLU A 232 0.51 -6.15 -15.27
C GLU A 232 0.23 -7.53 -14.66
N ALA A 233 0.60 -8.63 -15.34
CA ALA A 233 0.47 -9.98 -14.77
C ALA A 233 1.36 -10.19 -13.54
N ASN A 234 2.43 -9.39 -13.40
CA ASN A 234 3.32 -9.42 -12.23
C ASN A 234 2.77 -8.61 -11.05
N TYR A 235 1.65 -7.91 -11.20
CA TYR A 235 1.14 -6.99 -10.18
C TYR A 235 0.37 -7.74 -9.09
N ASP A 236 1.07 -8.05 -8.01
CA ASP A 236 0.52 -8.61 -6.78
C ASP A 236 0.52 -7.56 -5.68
N GLU A 237 -0.28 -6.49 -5.81
CA GLU A 237 -0.45 -5.43 -4.81
C GLU A 237 -1.91 -5.34 -4.35
N PHE A 238 -2.16 -4.76 -3.17
CA PHE A 238 -3.46 -4.81 -2.51
C PHE A 238 -4.64 -4.33 -3.38
N SER A 239 -4.53 -3.20 -4.10
CA SER A 239 -5.65 -2.70 -4.93
C SER A 239 -5.99 -3.62 -6.10
N SER A 240 -5.01 -4.31 -6.69
CA SER A 240 -5.24 -5.31 -7.74
C SER A 240 -6.28 -6.34 -7.30
N HIS A 241 -6.14 -6.86 -6.09
CA HIS A 241 -7.06 -7.87 -5.57
C HIS A 241 -8.36 -7.27 -5.04
N PHE A 242 -8.26 -6.15 -4.30
CA PHE A 242 -9.42 -5.49 -3.72
C PHE A 242 -10.42 -5.04 -4.79
N TRP A 243 -9.95 -4.35 -5.83
CA TRP A 243 -10.81 -3.91 -6.93
C TRP A 243 -11.28 -5.08 -7.81
N ALA A 244 -10.46 -6.12 -7.99
CA ALA A 244 -10.87 -7.30 -8.75
C ALA A 244 -12.03 -8.04 -8.08
N ALA A 245 -12.06 -8.13 -6.75
CA ALA A 245 -13.18 -8.72 -6.00
C ALA A 245 -14.50 -7.98 -6.26
N LEU A 246 -14.49 -6.64 -6.18
CA LEU A 246 -15.69 -5.81 -6.42
C LEU A 246 -16.12 -5.83 -7.89
N ARG A 247 -15.16 -5.84 -8.81
CA ARG A 247 -15.42 -5.88 -10.25
C ARG A 247 -15.95 -7.25 -10.68
N GLY A 248 -15.46 -8.32 -10.06
CA GLY A 248 -15.67 -9.70 -10.48
C GLY A 248 -14.64 -10.19 -11.51
N LYS A 249 -13.63 -9.37 -11.86
CA LYS A 249 -12.60 -9.67 -12.86
C LYS A 249 -11.27 -9.03 -12.50
N THR A 250 -10.17 -9.68 -12.87
CA THR A 250 -8.81 -9.17 -12.72
C THR A 250 -8.51 -8.04 -13.71
N ARG A 251 -7.31 -7.43 -13.60
CA ARG A 251 -6.77 -6.46 -14.57
C ARG A 251 -6.73 -7.01 -16.00
N MET A 252 -6.50 -8.32 -16.10
CA MET A 252 -6.37 -9.07 -17.34
C MET A 252 -7.71 -9.64 -17.85
N GLU A 253 -8.84 -9.14 -17.31
CA GLU A 253 -10.20 -9.57 -17.67
C GLU A 253 -10.56 -11.02 -17.29
N GLU A 254 -9.73 -11.68 -16.48
CA GLU A 254 -10.02 -13.03 -15.98
C GLU A 254 -11.06 -12.98 -14.86
N PRO A 255 -12.06 -13.88 -14.81
CA PRO A 255 -12.99 -13.95 -13.70
C PRO A 255 -12.27 -14.20 -12.37
N VAL A 256 -12.68 -13.48 -11.32
CA VAL A 256 -12.22 -13.81 -9.96
C VAL A 256 -13.03 -14.98 -9.38
N GLY A 257 -12.42 -15.71 -8.45
CA GLY A 257 -13.10 -16.78 -7.71
C GLY A 257 -14.22 -16.25 -6.80
N HIS A 258 -14.86 -17.16 -6.04
CA HIS A 258 -15.93 -16.80 -5.12
C HIS A 258 -15.44 -15.81 -4.03
N CYS A 259 -16.06 -14.63 -3.99
CA CYS A 259 -15.74 -13.53 -3.05
C CYS A 259 -16.92 -13.14 -2.13
N ASP A 260 -18.09 -13.75 -2.30
CA ASP A 260 -19.30 -13.52 -1.47
C ASP A 260 -19.25 -14.45 -0.25
N TYR A 261 -18.44 -14.07 0.73
CA TYR A 261 -18.15 -14.90 1.90
C TYR A 261 -19.33 -14.97 2.88
N ASP A 262 -20.24 -14.00 2.86
CA ASP A 262 -21.42 -14.01 3.72
C ASP A 262 -22.66 -14.64 3.06
N GLY A 263 -22.65 -14.81 1.73
CA GLY A 263 -23.67 -15.48 0.94
C GLY A 263 -24.90 -14.61 0.64
N ASN A 264 -24.77 -13.28 0.69
CA ASN A 264 -25.88 -12.35 0.49
C ASN A 264 -26.13 -11.98 -0.99
N GLY A 265 -25.29 -12.46 -1.91
CA GLY A 265 -25.40 -12.23 -3.35
C GLY A 265 -24.77 -10.93 -3.84
N LYS A 266 -24.12 -10.15 -2.98
CA LYS A 266 -23.37 -8.92 -3.30
C LYS A 266 -21.98 -9.00 -2.68
N ILE A 267 -21.03 -8.27 -3.27
CA ILE A 267 -19.67 -8.15 -2.73
C ILE A 267 -19.54 -6.82 -2.00
N SER A 268 -19.33 -6.89 -0.69
CA SER A 268 -19.04 -5.74 0.17
C SER A 268 -17.56 -5.32 0.12
N PHE A 269 -17.24 -4.13 0.62
CA PHE A 269 -15.84 -3.73 0.80
C PHE A 269 -15.09 -4.61 1.80
N GLU A 270 -15.76 -5.07 2.86
CA GLU A 270 -15.22 -6.02 3.82
C GLU A 270 -14.80 -7.34 3.15
N GLU A 271 -15.63 -7.86 2.25
CA GLU A 271 -15.33 -9.08 1.49
C GLU A 271 -14.22 -8.86 0.45
N ALA A 272 -14.19 -7.70 -0.20
CA ALA A 272 -13.09 -7.32 -1.09
C ALA A 272 -11.74 -7.25 -0.34
N HIS A 273 -11.75 -6.73 0.89
CA HIS A 273 -10.59 -6.74 1.78
C HIS A 273 -10.18 -8.17 2.19
N ALA A 274 -11.15 -9.02 2.54
CA ALA A 274 -10.90 -10.42 2.85
C ALA A 274 -10.29 -11.19 1.66
N TYR A 275 -10.83 -10.96 0.46
CA TYR A 275 -10.28 -11.52 -0.77
C TYR A 275 -8.83 -11.07 -0.99
N ALA A 276 -8.54 -9.77 -0.82
CA ALA A 276 -7.18 -9.27 -0.94
C ALA A 276 -6.22 -9.93 0.08
N ILE A 277 -6.66 -10.14 1.33
CA ILE A 277 -5.86 -10.85 2.35
C ILE A 277 -5.53 -12.29 1.93
N LEU A 278 -6.53 -13.01 1.42
CA LEU A 278 -6.46 -14.43 1.05
C LEU A 278 -5.66 -14.65 -0.25
N THR A 279 -5.73 -13.71 -1.19
CA THR A 279 -5.12 -13.82 -2.52
C THR A 279 -3.69 -13.29 -2.55
N SER A 280 -3.39 -12.16 -1.89
CA SER A 280 -2.06 -11.53 -1.97
C SER A 280 -0.93 -12.46 -1.52
N ARG A 281 0.21 -12.47 -2.23
CA ARG A 281 1.44 -13.22 -1.89
C ARG A 281 2.65 -12.29 -1.64
N ASN A 282 2.38 -11.01 -1.47
CA ASN A 282 3.35 -9.94 -1.26
C ASN A 282 3.65 -9.66 0.24
N ILE A 283 4.30 -8.53 0.51
CA ILE A 283 4.69 -8.07 1.86
C ILE A 283 3.59 -7.32 2.63
N ASP A 284 2.44 -7.07 2.01
CA ASP A 284 1.38 -6.24 2.56
C ASP A 284 0.75 -6.88 3.80
N ILE A 285 0.29 -6.06 4.73
CA ILE A 285 -0.50 -6.52 5.88
C ILE A 285 -1.76 -5.67 5.91
N PRO A 286 -2.76 -6.00 5.08
CA PRO A 286 -3.95 -5.16 4.95
C PRO A 286 -4.64 -4.95 6.28
N VAL A 287 -5.09 -3.71 6.50
CA VAL A 287 -5.85 -3.32 7.68
C VAL A 287 -7.07 -2.52 7.28
N LYS A 288 -8.07 -2.54 8.15
CA LYS A 288 -9.31 -1.78 8.00
C LYS A 288 -9.64 -1.01 9.28
N THR A 289 -10.55 -0.07 9.16
CA THR A 289 -10.88 0.93 10.18
C THR A 289 -11.43 0.31 11.46
N SER A 290 -12.32 -0.68 11.34
CA SER A 290 -12.84 -1.44 12.48
C SER A 290 -11.72 -2.09 13.31
N GLY A 291 -10.71 -2.66 12.64
CA GLY A 291 -9.55 -3.25 13.29
C GLY A 291 -8.63 -2.23 13.98
N ALA A 292 -8.61 -0.97 13.53
CA ALA A 292 -7.92 0.12 14.23
C ALA A 292 -8.70 0.55 15.48
N PHE A 293 -10.01 0.75 15.34
CA PHE A 293 -10.90 1.08 16.46
C PHE A 293 -10.82 0.07 17.60
N LEU A 294 -10.90 -1.22 17.27
CA LEU A 294 -10.80 -2.31 18.23
C LEU A 294 -9.48 -2.30 19.02
N ARG A 295 -8.37 -1.89 18.40
CA ARG A 295 -7.05 -1.86 19.06
C ARG A 295 -6.86 -0.66 19.98
N VAL A 296 -7.72 0.35 19.86
CA VAL A 296 -7.74 1.51 20.76
C VAL A 296 -8.65 1.25 21.95
N HIS A 297 -9.82 0.63 21.72
CA HIS A 297 -10.87 0.50 22.74
C HIS A 297 -11.01 -0.88 23.36
N SER A 298 -10.37 -1.91 22.80
CA SER A 298 -10.40 -3.28 23.33
C SER A 298 -9.00 -3.78 23.64
N ARG A 299 -8.92 -4.89 24.35
CA ARG A 299 -7.67 -5.58 24.69
C ARG A 299 -7.87 -7.09 24.67
N LEU A 300 -6.77 -7.82 24.55
CA LEU A 300 -6.75 -9.27 24.72
C LEU A 300 -6.62 -9.60 26.21
N HIS A 301 -7.06 -10.80 26.58
CA HIS A 301 -6.73 -11.36 27.89
C HIS A 301 -5.21 -11.36 28.13
N SER A 302 -4.82 -11.07 29.37
CA SER A 302 -3.45 -11.24 29.84
C SER A 302 -3.46 -11.81 31.25
N GLU A 303 -2.50 -12.67 31.56
CA GLU A 303 -2.34 -13.29 32.89
C GLU A 303 -2.14 -12.28 34.03
N LYS A 304 -1.90 -11.00 33.71
CA LYS A 304 -1.65 -9.92 34.67
C LYS A 304 -2.91 -9.14 35.06
N GLU A 305 -4.02 -9.35 34.36
CA GLU A 305 -5.26 -8.61 34.60
C GLU A 305 -6.34 -9.55 35.14
N GLU A 306 -7.05 -9.11 36.17
CA GLU A 306 -8.06 -9.89 36.91
C GLU A 306 -9.41 -10.01 36.18
N GLU A 307 -9.53 -9.49 34.95
CA GLU A 307 -10.76 -9.57 34.15
C GLU A 307 -10.94 -10.99 33.56
N GLU A 308 -11.65 -11.81 34.33
CA GLU A 308 -12.12 -13.12 33.89
C GLU A 308 -13.01 -13.01 32.64
N GLY A 309 -12.76 -13.87 31.65
CA GLY A 309 -13.64 -14.04 30.49
C GLY A 309 -13.24 -13.30 29.20
N LEU A 310 -12.16 -12.51 29.20
CA LEU A 310 -11.62 -11.96 27.95
C LEU A 310 -10.99 -13.08 27.10
N LEU A 311 -11.11 -12.94 25.77
CA LEU A 311 -10.42 -13.80 24.82
C LEU A 311 -8.99 -13.29 24.57
N GLY A 312 -8.06 -14.22 24.35
CA GLY A 312 -6.64 -13.97 24.11
C GLY A 312 -6.06 -14.92 23.05
N LEU A 313 -4.74 -14.94 22.90
CA LEU A 313 -4.07 -15.74 21.86
C LEU A 313 -4.06 -17.24 22.17
N GLU A 314 -4.20 -17.57 23.45
CA GLU A 314 -4.36 -18.90 24.02
C GLU A 314 -5.79 -19.44 23.92
N THR A 315 -6.77 -18.59 23.58
CA THR A 315 -8.16 -19.02 23.41
C THR A 315 -8.26 -20.12 22.33
N PRO A 316 -8.99 -21.21 22.59
CA PRO A 316 -9.21 -22.27 21.60
C PRO A 316 -9.77 -21.72 20.29
N TYR A 317 -9.21 -22.17 19.17
CA TYR A 317 -9.59 -21.71 17.83
C TYR A 317 -11.07 -21.94 17.51
N SER A 318 -11.67 -23.02 18.01
CA SER A 318 -13.12 -23.28 17.94
C SER A 318 -13.94 -22.13 18.56
N VAL A 319 -13.58 -21.68 19.75
CA VAL A 319 -14.25 -20.56 20.45
C VAL A 319 -14.10 -19.25 19.65
N ILE A 320 -12.92 -19.01 19.06
CA ILE A 320 -12.71 -17.86 18.19
C ILE A 320 -13.58 -17.95 16.93
N LEU A 321 -13.67 -19.12 16.31
CA LEU A 321 -14.53 -19.33 15.15
C LEU A 321 -16.02 -19.18 15.45
N GLU A 322 -16.47 -19.51 16.66
CA GLU A 322 -17.85 -19.27 17.10
C GLU A 322 -18.17 -17.78 17.27
N ARG A 323 -17.16 -16.95 17.54
CA ARG A 323 -17.30 -15.50 17.67
C ARG A 323 -17.04 -14.74 16.35
N ALA A 324 -16.39 -15.38 15.39
CA ALA A 324 -16.08 -14.78 14.10
C ALA A 324 -17.35 -14.58 13.26
N GLY A 325 -17.48 -13.39 12.65
CA GLY A 325 -18.42 -13.19 11.56
C GLY A 325 -18.08 -14.06 10.35
N LYS A 326 -19.00 -14.19 9.40
CA LYS A 326 -18.80 -15.06 8.21
C LYS A 326 -17.54 -14.70 7.41
N VAL A 327 -17.28 -13.41 7.22
CA VAL A 327 -16.10 -12.93 6.48
C VAL A 327 -14.80 -13.21 7.25
N ASP A 328 -14.75 -12.88 8.54
CA ASP A 328 -13.58 -13.19 9.40
C ASP A 328 -13.30 -14.69 9.46
N ARG A 329 -14.35 -15.51 9.52
CA ARG A 329 -14.25 -16.97 9.47
C ARG A 329 -13.61 -17.43 8.16
N ALA A 330 -14.02 -16.91 7.02
CA ALA A 330 -13.42 -17.22 5.72
C ALA A 330 -11.92 -16.86 5.69
N VAL A 331 -11.55 -15.71 6.24
CA VAL A 331 -10.14 -15.29 6.38
C VAL A 331 -9.36 -16.26 7.27
N LEU A 332 -9.87 -16.54 8.48
CA LEU A 332 -9.20 -17.42 9.45
C LEU A 332 -9.02 -18.85 8.91
N GLU A 333 -10.05 -19.42 8.29
CA GLU A 333 -10.00 -20.77 7.72
C GLU A 333 -9.11 -20.82 6.47
N GLY A 334 -9.20 -19.83 5.58
CA GLY A 334 -8.37 -19.74 4.38
C GLY A 334 -6.89 -19.58 4.71
N LEU A 335 -6.56 -18.71 5.66
CA LEU A 335 -5.19 -18.50 6.13
C LEU A 335 -4.66 -19.69 6.94
N SER A 336 -5.50 -20.34 7.75
CA SER A 336 -5.12 -21.57 8.44
C SER A 336 -4.68 -22.65 7.47
N ARG A 337 -5.44 -22.87 6.39
CA ARG A 337 -5.06 -23.84 5.34
C ARG A 337 -3.75 -23.45 4.67
N ARG A 338 -3.58 -22.16 4.33
CA ARG A 338 -2.37 -21.67 3.66
C ARG A 338 -1.10 -21.80 4.52
N LEU A 339 -1.23 -21.62 5.83
CA LEU A 339 -0.12 -21.67 6.78
C LEU A 339 0.04 -23.04 7.46
N ASP A 340 -0.78 -24.03 7.08
CA ASP A 340 -0.88 -25.35 7.72
C ASP A 340 -1.11 -25.31 9.25
N LEU A 341 -1.87 -24.31 9.73
CA LEU A 341 -2.21 -24.17 11.15
C LEU A 341 -3.29 -25.19 11.54
N LYS A 342 -3.01 -25.99 12.58
CA LYS A 342 -3.86 -27.11 13.01
C LYS A 342 -4.15 -27.07 14.51
N GLY A 343 -5.19 -27.76 14.95
CA GLY A 343 -5.59 -27.83 16.35
C GLY A 343 -6.16 -26.52 16.90
N GLU A 344 -6.31 -26.45 18.22
CA GLU A 344 -6.97 -25.35 18.93
C GLU A 344 -6.05 -24.18 19.28
N ASN A 345 -4.73 -24.38 19.37
CA ASN A 345 -3.77 -23.36 19.78
C ASN A 345 -3.24 -22.50 18.62
N ARG A 346 -4.08 -22.19 17.61
CA ARG A 346 -3.65 -21.49 16.39
C ARG A 346 -3.19 -20.05 16.64
N GLY A 347 -3.78 -19.36 17.62
CA GLY A 347 -3.34 -18.00 18.01
C GLY A 347 -1.89 -18.00 18.51
N THR A 348 -1.54 -18.92 19.42
CA THR A 348 -0.17 -19.15 19.90
C THR A 348 0.78 -19.56 18.78
N GLN A 349 0.39 -20.53 17.93
CA GLN A 349 1.22 -20.92 16.77
C GLN A 349 1.52 -19.72 15.87
N ALA A 350 0.52 -18.89 15.61
CA ALA A 350 0.67 -17.71 14.77
C ALA A 350 1.64 -16.69 15.36
N ARG A 351 1.52 -16.40 16.66
CA ARG A 351 2.46 -15.54 17.40
C ARG A 351 3.89 -16.06 17.32
N ASP A 352 4.08 -17.36 17.54
CA ASP A 352 5.39 -17.97 17.57
C ASP A 352 6.03 -18.01 16.16
N GLY A 353 5.24 -18.27 15.12
CA GLY A 353 5.67 -18.20 13.72
C GLY A 353 6.11 -16.79 13.31
N VAL A 354 5.35 -15.76 13.70
CA VAL A 354 5.73 -14.36 13.54
C VAL A 354 7.06 -14.05 14.22
N SER A 355 7.22 -14.47 15.49
CA SER A 355 8.44 -14.25 16.26
C SER A 355 9.66 -14.94 15.64
N ALA A 356 9.49 -16.18 15.17
CA ALA A 356 10.53 -16.93 14.50
C ALA A 356 10.98 -16.26 13.19
N LEU A 357 10.04 -15.78 12.36
CA LEU A 357 10.33 -15.07 11.12
C LEU A 357 11.00 -13.72 11.38
N ALA A 358 10.57 -12.96 12.39
CA ALA A 358 11.22 -11.71 12.78
C ALA A 358 12.70 -11.93 13.15
N LYS A 359 13.03 -12.99 13.89
CA LYS A 359 14.43 -13.36 14.20
C LYS A 359 15.22 -13.71 12.93
N LYS A 360 14.62 -14.44 11.99
CA LYS A 360 15.27 -14.78 10.70
C LYS A 360 15.55 -13.55 9.86
N ILE A 361 14.59 -12.62 9.76
CA ILE A 361 14.75 -11.35 9.04
C ILE A 361 15.91 -10.55 9.64
N ARG A 362 15.92 -10.37 10.97
CA ARG A 362 17.02 -9.68 11.67
C ARG A 362 18.39 -10.29 11.37
N LYS A 363 18.48 -11.62 11.34
CA LYS A 363 19.73 -12.31 10.96
C LYS A 363 20.15 -11.99 9.51
N VAL A 364 19.21 -11.93 8.56
CA VAL A 364 19.50 -11.55 7.18
C VAL A 364 19.98 -10.09 7.11
N GLU A 365 19.39 -9.18 7.89
CA GLU A 365 19.83 -7.80 7.96
C GLU A 365 21.27 -7.67 8.49
N GLU A 366 21.63 -8.45 9.50
CA GLU A 366 23.00 -8.55 10.03
C GLU A 366 23.97 -9.11 8.97
N GLU A 367 23.59 -10.16 8.25
CA GLU A 367 24.34 -10.71 7.12
C GLU A 367 24.53 -9.67 5.99
N LYS A 368 23.47 -8.93 5.62
CA LYS A 368 23.53 -7.84 4.62
C LYS A 368 24.52 -6.75 5.04
N LYS A 369 24.55 -6.37 6.33
CA LYS A 369 25.50 -5.38 6.87
C LYS A 369 26.95 -5.89 6.80
N ALA A 370 27.19 -7.14 7.15
CA ALA A 370 28.52 -7.75 7.04
C ALA A 370 28.98 -7.90 5.58
N HIS A 371 28.08 -8.35 4.70
CA HIS A 371 28.30 -8.49 3.27
C HIS A 371 28.64 -7.17 2.60
N LYS A 372 27.93 -6.09 2.96
CA LYS A 372 28.17 -4.75 2.43
C LYS A 372 29.63 -4.31 2.61
N LYS A 373 30.25 -4.60 3.76
CA LYS A 373 31.66 -4.25 4.01
C LYS A 373 32.61 -4.97 3.04
N LYS A 374 32.39 -6.27 2.80
CA LYS A 374 33.20 -7.06 1.85
C LYS A 374 33.00 -6.56 0.43
N PHE A 375 31.75 -6.33 0.03
CA PHE A 375 31.39 -5.80 -1.28
C PHE A 375 32.03 -4.43 -1.55
N ASP A 376 31.95 -3.50 -0.59
CA ASP A 376 32.53 -2.16 -0.72
C ASP A 376 34.07 -2.21 -0.80
N SER A 377 34.72 -3.14 -0.09
CA SER A 377 36.17 -3.35 -0.19
C SER A 377 36.59 -3.85 -1.57
N ALA A 378 35.97 -4.93 -2.07
CA ALA A 378 36.28 -5.47 -3.40
C ALA A 378 36.01 -4.45 -4.51
N ARG A 379 34.85 -3.78 -4.45
CA ARG A 379 34.50 -2.66 -5.35
C ARG A 379 35.52 -1.54 -5.27
N GLY A 380 35.97 -1.17 -4.07
CA GLY A 380 36.89 -0.07 -3.84
C GLY A 380 38.28 -0.27 -4.46
N VAL A 381 38.84 -1.49 -4.38
CA VAL A 381 40.13 -1.83 -5.01
C VAL A 381 39.99 -1.77 -6.53
N LEU A 382 39.02 -2.51 -7.08
CA LEU A 382 38.78 -2.57 -8.53
C LEU A 382 38.52 -1.17 -9.11
N SER A 383 37.68 -0.36 -8.45
CA SER A 383 37.39 1.00 -8.91
C SER A 383 38.63 1.91 -8.88
N ARG A 384 39.51 1.74 -7.89
CA ARG A 384 40.74 2.54 -7.78
C ARG A 384 41.70 2.25 -8.93
N ASP A 385 41.94 0.97 -9.24
CA ASP A 385 42.88 0.58 -10.29
C ASP A 385 42.37 1.00 -11.68
N LEU A 386 41.06 0.93 -11.89
CA LEU A 386 40.42 1.46 -13.10
C LEU A 386 40.53 3.00 -13.20
N ARG A 387 40.45 3.75 -12.10
CA ARG A 387 40.72 5.21 -12.13
C ARG A 387 42.18 5.51 -12.44
N ASN A 388 43.13 4.71 -11.96
CA ASN A 388 44.54 4.90 -12.32
C ASN A 388 44.77 4.68 -13.82
N ARG A 389 44.09 3.71 -14.43
CA ARG A 389 44.14 3.46 -15.88
C ARG A 389 43.38 4.50 -16.71
N TRP A 390 42.27 5.01 -16.18
CA TRP A 390 41.45 6.06 -16.78
C TRP A 390 41.17 7.18 -15.78
N PRO A 391 42.10 8.16 -15.62
CA PRO A 391 41.97 9.23 -14.63
C PRO A 391 40.70 10.10 -14.80
N ASP A 392 40.21 10.19 -16.04
CA ASP A 392 38.94 10.84 -16.37
C ASP A 392 37.73 10.25 -15.62
N LEU A 393 37.83 9.04 -15.05
CA LEU A 393 36.79 8.42 -14.21
C LEU A 393 36.71 8.98 -12.79
N GLU A 394 37.66 9.84 -12.36
CA GLU A 394 37.55 10.57 -11.09
C GLU A 394 36.28 11.42 -11.07
N ASN A 395 35.93 12.02 -12.22
CA ASN A 395 34.63 12.61 -12.46
C ASN A 395 33.93 11.87 -13.61
N ARG A 396 32.95 11.03 -13.27
CA ARG A 396 32.16 10.25 -14.24
C ARG A 396 31.40 11.08 -15.29
N TYR A 397 31.28 12.39 -15.09
CA TYR A 397 30.68 13.33 -16.04
C TYR A 397 31.72 14.02 -16.94
N SER A 398 33.00 13.68 -16.81
CA SER A 398 34.04 14.23 -17.66
C SER A 398 33.83 13.79 -19.12
N PRO A 399 34.22 14.62 -20.11
CA PRO A 399 34.17 14.21 -21.51
C PRO A 399 34.93 12.91 -21.79
N GLY A 400 35.97 12.61 -21.00
CA GLY A 400 36.72 11.36 -21.07
C GLY A 400 35.93 10.14 -20.63
N ALA A 401 35.25 10.22 -19.48
CA ALA A 401 34.39 9.18 -18.96
C ALA A 401 33.21 8.91 -19.91
N ILE A 402 32.59 9.96 -20.46
CA ILE A 402 31.53 9.84 -21.46
C ILE A 402 32.07 9.12 -22.71
N ARG A 403 33.22 9.55 -23.26
CA ARG A 403 33.84 8.89 -24.42
C ARG A 403 34.20 7.43 -24.19
N LEU A 404 34.49 7.02 -22.94
CA LEU A 404 34.74 5.62 -22.59
C LEU A 404 33.49 4.77 -22.85
N LEU A 405 32.31 5.31 -22.54
CA LEU A 405 31.01 4.67 -22.77
C LEU A 405 30.37 4.95 -24.12
N SER A 406 30.81 5.94 -24.90
CA SER A 406 30.19 6.25 -26.20
C SER A 406 30.86 5.61 -27.42
N LYS A 407 32.06 5.04 -27.27
CA LYS A 407 32.82 4.44 -28.39
C LYS A 407 32.97 2.94 -28.17
N GLU A 408 32.46 2.14 -29.10
CA GLU A 408 32.45 0.66 -29.03
C GLU A 408 33.83 0.08 -28.66
N LYS A 409 34.90 0.46 -29.40
CA LYS A 409 36.26 0.02 -29.08
C LYS A 409 36.70 0.32 -27.64
N ARG A 410 36.29 1.47 -27.09
CA ARG A 410 36.63 1.88 -25.72
C ARG A 410 35.78 1.16 -24.69
N GLN A 411 34.50 0.91 -24.99
CA GLN A 411 33.63 0.07 -24.17
C GLN A 411 34.22 -1.33 -24.03
N SER A 412 34.62 -1.96 -25.14
CA SER A 412 35.24 -3.30 -25.12
C SER A 412 36.52 -3.31 -24.28
N GLN A 413 37.40 -2.30 -24.46
CA GLN A 413 38.62 -2.16 -23.64
C GLN A 413 38.33 -1.99 -22.15
N PHE A 414 37.29 -1.24 -21.79
CA PHE A 414 36.85 -1.06 -20.42
C PHE A 414 36.31 -2.36 -19.83
N VAL A 415 35.42 -3.04 -20.56
CA VAL A 415 34.86 -4.35 -20.17
C VAL A 415 35.97 -5.36 -19.94
N SER A 416 36.90 -5.53 -20.88
CA SER A 416 38.04 -6.43 -20.72
C SER A 416 38.89 -6.07 -19.49
N ALA A 417 39.16 -4.78 -19.26
CA ALA A 417 39.94 -4.37 -18.10
C ALA A 417 39.24 -4.63 -16.76
N VAL A 418 37.91 -4.54 -16.73
CA VAL A 418 37.12 -4.91 -15.56
C VAL A 418 37.20 -6.42 -15.33
N GLU A 419 37.03 -7.21 -16.38
CA GLU A 419 36.95 -8.69 -16.32
C GLU A 419 38.30 -9.36 -16.04
N GLU A 420 39.39 -8.81 -16.57
CA GLU A 420 40.76 -9.31 -16.38
C GLU A 420 41.33 -8.90 -15.01
N HIS A 421 40.63 -8.06 -14.24
CA HIS A 421 41.14 -7.57 -12.97
C HIS A 421 41.17 -8.69 -11.90
N PRO A 422 42.23 -8.82 -11.08
CA PRO A 422 42.35 -9.90 -10.08
C PRO A 422 41.20 -9.96 -9.05
N ARG A 423 40.51 -8.84 -8.82
CA ARG A 423 39.37 -8.73 -7.89
C ARG A 423 38.00 -8.91 -8.56
N PHE A 424 37.95 -9.12 -9.88
CA PHE A 424 36.70 -9.18 -10.63
C PHE A 424 35.80 -10.34 -10.19
N GLU A 425 36.35 -11.56 -10.11
CA GLU A 425 35.59 -12.74 -9.71
C GLU A 425 34.99 -12.58 -8.30
N GLU A 426 35.78 -12.03 -7.36
CA GLU A 426 35.29 -11.75 -6.01
C GLU A 426 34.18 -10.69 -6.03
N TRP A 427 34.36 -9.57 -6.74
CA TRP A 427 33.34 -8.53 -6.83
C TRP A 427 32.05 -9.05 -7.47
N SER A 428 32.16 -9.82 -8.56
CA SER A 428 31.03 -10.44 -9.26
C SER A 428 30.28 -11.43 -8.36
N LYS A 429 31.01 -12.29 -7.63
CA LYS A 429 30.44 -13.21 -6.64
C LYS A 429 29.71 -12.45 -5.53
N LEU A 430 30.33 -11.42 -4.95
CA LEU A 430 29.72 -10.60 -3.91
C LEU A 430 28.49 -9.84 -4.44
N ARG A 431 28.49 -9.41 -5.71
CA ARG A 431 27.31 -8.80 -6.37
C ARG A 431 26.16 -9.80 -6.44
N ALA A 432 26.40 -11.02 -6.91
CA ALA A 432 25.39 -12.08 -6.98
C ALA A 432 24.87 -12.50 -5.59
N GLU A 433 25.76 -12.63 -4.59
CA GLU A 433 25.39 -12.93 -3.20
C GLU A 433 24.51 -11.82 -2.58
N ARG A 434 24.78 -10.56 -2.92
CA ARG A 434 23.95 -9.43 -2.48
C ARG A 434 22.53 -9.51 -3.04
N SER A 435 22.37 -9.93 -4.29
CA SER A 435 21.04 -10.19 -4.88
C SER A 435 20.32 -11.28 -4.11
N LYS A 436 20.98 -12.44 -3.91
CA LYS A 436 20.42 -13.57 -3.16
C LYS A 436 20.00 -13.21 -1.73
N LEU A 437 20.78 -12.37 -1.04
CA LEU A 437 20.41 -11.86 0.28
C LEU A 437 19.17 -10.95 0.24
N SER A 438 19.00 -10.18 -0.84
CA SER A 438 17.84 -9.33 -1.04
C SER A 438 16.59 -10.15 -1.33
N ASP A 439 16.70 -11.18 -2.18
CA ASP A 439 15.62 -12.11 -2.49
C ASP A 439 15.18 -12.91 -1.26
N ARG A 440 16.14 -13.38 -0.45
CA ARG A 440 15.87 -14.09 0.81
C ARG A 440 15.14 -13.20 1.82
N ASP A 441 15.53 -11.93 1.93
CA ASP A 441 14.86 -10.97 2.81
C ASP A 441 13.43 -10.66 2.37
N LEU A 442 13.22 -10.49 1.05
CA LEU A 442 11.90 -10.29 0.47
C LEU A 442 11.01 -11.52 0.72
N GLN A 443 11.53 -12.72 0.48
CA GLN A 443 10.80 -13.97 0.72
C GLN A 443 10.38 -14.13 2.18
N LEU A 444 11.32 -13.91 3.12
CA LEU A 444 11.01 -13.93 4.55
C LEU A 444 10.00 -12.86 4.94
N SER A 445 10.03 -11.69 4.30
CA SER A 445 9.07 -10.62 4.53
C SER A 445 7.66 -10.97 4.04
N LYS A 446 7.53 -11.67 2.90
CA LYS A 446 6.25 -12.21 2.38
C LYS A 446 5.67 -13.28 3.31
N GLU A 447 6.51 -14.18 3.80
CA GLU A 447 6.13 -15.18 4.79
C GLU A 447 5.66 -14.49 6.08
N TYR A 448 6.46 -13.56 6.61
CA TYR A 448 6.11 -12.80 7.80
C TYR A 448 4.75 -12.10 7.66
N ALA A 449 4.51 -11.44 6.52
CA ALA A 449 3.25 -10.79 6.23
C ALA A 449 2.07 -11.79 6.27
N SER A 450 2.22 -12.97 5.67
CA SER A 450 1.18 -14.01 5.68
C SER A 450 0.81 -14.47 7.09
N TRP A 451 1.80 -14.70 7.95
CA TRP A 451 1.59 -15.03 9.36
C TRP A 451 0.95 -13.89 10.15
N ARG A 452 1.37 -12.64 9.91
CA ARG A 452 0.76 -11.46 10.55
C ARG A 452 -0.68 -11.23 10.13
N ARG A 453 -1.05 -11.51 8.88
CA ARG A 453 -2.45 -11.43 8.43
C ARG A 453 -3.35 -12.35 9.24
N PHE A 454 -2.93 -13.61 9.45
CA PHE A 454 -3.69 -14.56 10.28
C PHE A 454 -3.80 -14.07 11.72
N LEU A 455 -2.65 -13.70 12.32
CA LEU A 455 -2.64 -13.25 13.71
C LEU A 455 -3.55 -12.02 13.91
N ARG A 456 -3.51 -11.05 12.99
CA ARG A 456 -4.37 -9.86 13.09
C ARG A 456 -5.86 -10.20 12.93
N ALA A 457 -6.22 -11.12 12.03
CA ALA A 457 -7.60 -11.56 11.88
C ALA A 457 -8.11 -12.24 13.17
N PHE A 458 -7.30 -13.13 13.74
CA PHE A 458 -7.60 -13.79 15.02
C PHE A 458 -7.76 -12.76 16.15
N GLU A 459 -6.80 -11.85 16.29
CA GLU A 459 -6.84 -10.79 17.29
C GLU A 459 -8.07 -9.90 17.13
N ASN A 460 -8.45 -9.53 15.91
CA ASN A 460 -9.62 -8.69 15.66
C ASN A 460 -10.92 -9.36 16.12
N VAL A 461 -11.08 -10.67 15.89
CA VAL A 461 -12.25 -11.41 16.41
C VAL A 461 -12.27 -11.41 17.95
N ALA A 462 -11.11 -11.64 18.58
CA ALA A 462 -11.00 -11.58 20.04
C ALA A 462 -11.31 -10.17 20.57
N TYR A 463 -10.72 -9.12 19.99
CA TYR A 463 -11.00 -7.73 20.37
C TYR A 463 -12.48 -7.37 20.23
N ALA A 464 -13.12 -7.80 19.13
CA ALA A 464 -14.55 -7.55 18.89
C ALA A 464 -15.43 -8.24 19.94
N ALA A 465 -15.12 -9.50 20.29
CA ALA A 465 -15.83 -10.23 21.33
C ALA A 465 -15.63 -9.61 22.72
N ASN A 466 -14.45 -9.06 22.99
CA ASN A 466 -14.10 -8.44 24.26
C ASN A 466 -14.65 -7.01 24.41
N LEU A 467 -14.94 -6.31 23.31
CA LEU A 467 -15.31 -4.90 23.32
C LEU A 467 -16.52 -4.60 24.23
N PRO A 468 -17.62 -5.36 24.23
CA PRO A 468 -18.78 -5.09 25.11
C PRO A 468 -18.51 -5.39 26.59
N VAL A 469 -17.49 -6.18 26.90
CA VAL A 469 -17.07 -6.47 28.29
C VAL A 469 -16.26 -5.29 28.84
N ILE A 470 -15.43 -4.67 28.00
CA ILE A 470 -14.49 -3.60 28.38
C ILE A 470 -15.15 -2.22 28.31
N CYS A 471 -16.04 -2.01 27.33
CA CYS A 471 -16.57 -0.69 27.00
C CYS A 471 -18.11 -0.63 27.11
N GLY A 472 -18.62 0.57 27.36
CA GLY A 472 -20.07 0.83 27.38
C GLY A 472 -20.71 0.87 25.99
N GLU A 473 -22.05 0.93 25.98
CA GLU A 473 -22.89 0.84 24.77
C GLU A 473 -22.55 1.87 23.69
N ALA A 474 -22.11 3.08 24.06
CA ALA A 474 -21.75 4.12 23.09
C ALA A 474 -20.56 3.72 22.19
N VAL A 475 -19.54 3.09 22.77
CA VAL A 475 -18.35 2.62 22.05
C VAL A 475 -18.72 1.43 21.17
N VAL A 476 -19.51 0.49 21.69
CA VAL A 476 -20.02 -0.66 20.92
C VAL A 476 -20.88 -0.20 19.76
N GLY A 477 -21.77 0.78 19.97
CA GLY A 477 -22.59 1.36 18.92
C GLY A 477 -21.75 2.04 17.83
N THR A 478 -20.65 2.69 18.20
CA THR A 478 -19.69 3.27 17.24
C THR A 478 -19.03 2.18 16.41
N TYR A 479 -18.56 1.09 17.04
CA TYR A 479 -18.02 -0.07 16.33
C TYR A 479 -19.00 -0.66 15.32
N MET A 480 -20.26 -0.84 15.71
CA MET A 480 -21.30 -1.37 14.81
C MET A 480 -21.56 -0.44 13.61
N ARG A 481 -21.51 0.89 13.79
CA ARG A 481 -21.62 1.84 12.67
C ARG A 481 -20.44 1.72 11.69
N ILE A 482 -19.23 1.47 12.19
CA ILE A 482 -18.04 1.24 11.34
C ILE A 482 -18.21 -0.05 10.54
N LEU A 483 -18.64 -1.14 11.18
CA LEU A 483 -18.88 -2.41 10.49
C LEU A 483 -19.93 -2.26 9.38
N ALA A 484 -21.04 -1.59 9.67
CA ALA A 484 -22.08 -1.33 8.67
C ALA A 484 -21.53 -0.56 7.45
N ALA A 485 -20.64 0.41 7.66
CA ALA A 485 -20.00 1.16 6.58
C ALA A 485 -18.97 0.31 5.79
N GLU A 486 -18.27 -0.62 6.45
CA GLU A 486 -17.36 -1.57 5.79
C GLU A 486 -18.11 -2.65 4.98
N GLN A 487 -19.37 -2.94 5.34
CA GLN A 487 -20.22 -3.92 4.66
C GLN A 487 -20.99 -3.34 3.47
N GLU A 488 -20.86 -2.04 3.20
CA GLU A 488 -21.43 -1.44 1.99
C GLU A 488 -20.76 -2.00 0.72
N GLY A 489 -21.50 -1.95 -0.40
CA GLY A 489 -20.99 -2.34 -1.71
C GLY A 489 -20.51 -1.16 -2.56
N PHE A 490 -19.81 -1.49 -3.65
CA PHE A 490 -19.43 -0.57 -4.72
C PHE A 490 -20.43 -0.67 -5.88
N SER A 491 -21.59 -0.05 -5.71
CA SER A 491 -22.62 0.07 -6.74
C SER A 491 -23.29 1.42 -6.61
N GLY A 492 -23.64 2.04 -7.74
CA GLY A 492 -24.57 3.17 -7.73
C GLY A 492 -25.87 2.74 -7.07
N ASN A 493 -26.50 3.66 -6.32
CA ASN A 493 -27.77 3.41 -5.63
C ASN A 493 -28.85 2.82 -6.54
#